data_AF-W1XJ62-F1
#
_entry.id   AF-W1XJ62-F1
#
_cell.length_a   1.000
_cell.length_b   1.000
_cell.length_c   1.000
_cell.angle_alpha   90.00
_cell.angle_beta   90.00
_cell.angle_gamma   90.00
#
_symmetry.space_group_name_H-M   'P 1'
#
loop_
_entity.id
_entity.type
_entity.pdbx_description
1 polymer ?
#
loop_
_entity_poly.entity_id
_entity_poly.type
_entity_poly.pdbx_seq_one_letter_code
_entity_poly.pdbx_strand_id
1 'polypeptide(L)'
;DRVVTYKFGEDGLNQYAVSQFNNSDGPRHIAFSKDGRHAYIVHELSNEVSVTEYQDGKFIELERHSTIPRDFDGESKLAAVRLSHDGKHLY
;
A
#
# COMPACT_ATOMS: atom_id res chain seq x y z
N ASP A 1 1.63 -12.02 -2.68
CA ASP A 1 1.61 -10.55 -2.84
C ASP A 1 2.70 -9.90 -2.01
N ARG A 2 3.42 -8.94 -2.58
CA ARG A 2 4.55 -8.30 -1.90
C ARG A 2 4.78 -6.88 -2.39
N VAL A 3 5.33 -6.05 -1.51
CA VAL A 3 5.95 -4.77 -1.88
C VAL A 3 7.46 -4.91 -1.67
N VAL A 4 8.24 -4.50 -2.66
CA VAL A 4 9.70 -4.55 -2.64
C VAL A 4 10.23 -3.13 -2.68
N THR A 5 11.06 -2.77 -1.71
CA THR A 5 11.79 -1.50 -1.71
C THR A 5 13.17 -1.69 -2.30
N TYR A 6 13.66 -0.65 -2.96
CA TYR A 6 14.98 -0.62 -3.58
C TYR A 6 15.74 0.60 -3.07
N LYS A 7 17.06 0.46 -2.93
CA LYS A 7 17.98 1.58 -2.77
C LYS A 7 18.73 1.80 -4.07
N PHE A 8 18.89 3.07 -4.43
CA PHE A 8 19.71 3.47 -5.57
C PHE A 8 21.17 3.65 -5.11
N GLY A 9 22.09 2.95 -5.76
CA GLY A 9 23.53 3.00 -5.51
C GLY A 9 24.32 3.15 -6.81
N GLU A 10 25.64 2.94 -6.76
CA GLU A 10 26.55 3.13 -7.90
C GLU A 10 26.16 2.26 -9.11
N ASP A 11 25.75 1.01 -8.88
CA ASP A 11 25.34 0.06 -9.92
C ASP A 11 23.82 0.08 -10.22
N GLY A 12 23.10 1.11 -9.74
CA GLY A 12 21.67 1.27 -9.94
C GLY A 12 20.80 0.76 -8.79
N LEU A 13 19.63 0.20 -9.11
CA LEU A 13 18.63 -0.22 -8.13
C LEU A 13 18.97 -1.58 -7.52
N ASN A 14 19.18 -1.60 -6.21
CA ASN A 14 19.42 -2.81 -5.43
C ASN A 14 18.23 -3.09 -4.53
N GLN A 15 17.75 -4.33 -4.53
CA GLN A 15 16.68 -4.73 -3.63
C GLN A 15 17.12 -4.49 -2.18
N TYR A 16 16.30 -3.74 -1.44
CA TYR A 16 16.60 -3.37 -0.07
C TYR A 16 15.83 -4.20 0.94
N ALA A 17 14.49 -4.25 0.81
CA ALA A 17 13.65 -5.07 1.67
C ALA A 17 12.39 -5.56 0.94
N VAL A 18 11.82 -6.65 1.47
CA VAL A 18 10.56 -7.23 0.98
C VAL A 18 9.56 -7.22 2.13
N SER A 19 8.35 -6.75 1.84
CA SER A 19 7.18 -6.81 2.73
C SER A 19 6.14 -7.72 2.09
N GLN A 20 5.73 -8.77 2.80
CA GLN A 20 4.75 -9.75 2.34
C GLN A 20 3.35 -9.31 2.78
N PHE A 21 2.38 -9.43 1.89
CA PHE A 21 0.95 -9.24 2.18
C PHE A 21 0.18 -10.55 1.96
N ASN A 22 -1.13 -10.54 2.20
CA ASN A 22 -1.95 -11.73 2.04
C ASN A 22 -1.92 -12.19 0.58
N ASN A 23 -1.96 -13.50 0.38
CA ASN A 23 -1.97 -14.05 -0.96
C ASN A 23 -3.23 -13.61 -1.70
N SER A 24 -3.08 -13.31 -2.98
CA SER A 24 -4.07 -12.76 -3.89
C SER A 24 -4.54 -11.33 -3.60
N ASP A 25 -3.85 -10.54 -2.77
CA ASP A 25 -4.17 -9.11 -2.53
C ASP A 25 -3.97 -8.23 -3.78
N GLY A 26 -2.88 -8.44 -4.53
CA GLY A 26 -2.49 -7.62 -5.67
C GLY A 26 -2.14 -6.16 -5.31
N PRO A 27 -1.12 -5.89 -4.48
CA PRO A 27 -0.69 -4.53 -4.14
C PRO A 27 -0.27 -3.77 -5.40
N ARG A 28 -0.85 -2.59 -5.61
CA ARG A 28 -0.79 -1.85 -6.88
C ARG A 28 -0.31 -0.42 -6.73
N HIS A 29 -0.90 0.35 -5.82
CA HIS A 29 -0.61 1.77 -5.61
C HIS A 29 -0.24 2.02 -4.15
N ILE A 30 0.60 3.04 -3.93
CA ILE A 30 1.03 3.47 -2.61
C ILE A 30 0.96 4.99 -2.49
N ALA A 31 0.53 5.49 -1.33
CA ALA A 31 0.63 6.90 -0.96
C ALA A 31 1.28 7.02 0.41
N PHE A 32 2.25 7.93 0.55
CA PHE A 32 2.88 8.20 1.84
C PHE A 32 2.23 9.39 2.54
N SER A 33 2.16 9.29 3.86
CA SER A 33 1.97 10.44 4.74
C SER A 33 3.11 11.45 4.58
N LYS A 34 2.83 12.74 4.88
CA LYS A 34 3.82 13.82 4.72
C LYS A 34 5.11 13.63 5.53
N ASP A 35 5.01 13.00 6.70
CA ASP A 35 6.17 12.70 7.55
C ASP A 35 6.92 11.42 7.14
N GLY A 36 6.41 10.69 6.14
CA GLY A 36 7.00 9.46 5.63
C GLY A 36 6.88 8.26 6.56
N ARG A 37 6.24 8.39 7.74
CA ARG A 37 6.15 7.30 8.73
C ARG A 37 5.07 6.29 8.40
N HIS A 38 4.01 6.72 7.73
CA HIS A 38 2.92 5.85 7.30
C HIS A 38 2.81 5.80 5.78
N ALA A 39 2.40 4.64 5.27
CA ALA A 39 2.01 4.45 3.88
C ALA A 39 0.67 3.71 3.77
N TYR A 40 -0.11 4.11 2.79
CA TYR A 40 -1.39 3.51 2.43
C TYR A 40 -1.19 2.70 1.15
N ILE A 41 -1.37 1.39 1.25
CA ILE A 41 -1.13 0.46 0.14
C ILE A 41 -2.49 -0.07 -0.33
N VAL A 42 -2.77 0.11 -1.61
CA VAL A 42 -3.97 -0.39 -2.30
C VAL A 42 -3.71 -1.79 -2.82
N HIS A 43 -4.65 -2.69 -2.53
CA HIS A 43 -4.71 -4.06 -3.02
C HIS A 43 -5.82 -4.17 -4.09
N GLU A 44 -5.41 -4.27 -5.35
CA GLU A 44 -6.31 -4.22 -6.52
C GLU A 44 -7.35 -5.35 -6.49
N LEU A 45 -6.92 -6.55 -6.11
CA LEU A 45 -7.73 -7.77 -6.25
C LEU A 45 -8.63 -8.01 -5.04
N SER A 46 -8.16 -7.68 -3.83
CA SER A 46 -8.98 -7.81 -2.61
C SER A 46 -9.89 -6.61 -2.35
N ASN A 47 -9.73 -5.51 -3.08
CA ASN A 47 -10.44 -4.24 -2.86
C ASN A 47 -10.20 -3.65 -1.45
N GLU A 48 -8.98 -3.81 -0.94
CA GLU A 48 -8.60 -3.35 0.40
C GLU A 48 -7.51 -2.27 0.36
N VAL A 49 -7.48 -1.46 1.41
CA VAL A 49 -6.38 -0.54 1.71
C VAL A 49 -5.74 -0.94 3.03
N SER A 50 -4.43 -1.18 3.02
CA SER A 50 -3.64 -1.35 4.22
C SER A 50 -3.07 -0.02 4.68
N VAL A 51 -3.26 0.30 5.96
CA VAL A 51 -2.52 1.34 6.67
C VAL A 51 -1.26 0.68 7.23
N THR A 52 -0.10 1.18 6.84
CA THR A 52 1.18 0.59 7.24
C THR A 52 2.09 1.62 7.87
N GLU A 53 2.89 1.18 8.84
CA GLU A 53 4.07 1.91 9.28
C GLU A 53 5.24 1.57 8.36
N TYR A 54 6.01 2.57 7.95
CA TYR A 54 7.21 2.41 7.16
C TYR A 54 8.45 2.51 8.05
N GLN A 55 9.17 1.39 8.18
CA GLN A 55 10.39 1.30 8.97
C GLN A 55 11.49 0.63 8.15
N ASP A 56 12.56 1.37 7.86
CA ASP A 56 13.78 0.86 7.22
C ASP A 56 13.52 -0.01 5.97
N GLY A 57 12.73 0.50 5.03
CA GLY A 57 12.42 -0.23 3.79
C GLY A 57 11.30 -1.25 3.91
N LYS A 58 10.78 -1.50 5.11
CA LYS A 58 9.67 -2.45 5.34
C LYS A 58 8.38 -1.72 5.65
N PHE A 59 7.27 -2.32 5.21
CA PHE A 59 5.92 -1.91 5.53
C PHE A 59 5.34 -2.89 6.55
N ILE A 60 5.00 -2.38 7.73
CA ILE A 60 4.38 -3.13 8.82
C ILE A 60 2.90 -2.78 8.80
N GLU A 61 2.04 -3.74 8.49
CA GLU A 61 0.59 -3.52 8.45
C GLU A 61 0.03 -3.28 9.85
N LEU A 62 -0.63 -2.13 10.02
CA LEU A 62 -1.29 -1.72 11.27
C LEU A 62 -2.78 -1.99 11.21
N GLU A 63 -3.40 -1.62 10.08
CA GLU A 63 -4.83 -1.76 9.84
C GLU A 63 -5.09 -2.08 8.38
N ARG A 64 -6.31 -2.57 8.12
CA ARG A 64 -6.77 -2.95 6.79
C ARG A 64 -8.27 -2.65 6.68
N HIS A 65 -8.66 -2.03 5.57
CA HIS A 65 -10.02 -1.53 5.36
C HIS A 65 -10.53 -1.93 3.97
N SER A 66 -11.74 -2.49 3.90
CA SER A 66 -12.43 -2.73 2.63
C SER A 66 -12.87 -1.41 2.00
N THR A 67 -12.74 -1.31 0.68
CA THR A 67 -13.23 -0.16 -0.10
C THR A 67 -14.57 -0.41 -0.77
N ILE A 68 -15.12 -1.61 -0.60
CA ILE A 68 -16.43 -2.02 -1.08
C ILE A 68 -17.33 -2.46 0.08
N PRO A 69 -18.67 -2.32 -0.06
CA PRO A 69 -19.62 -2.87 0.89
C PRO A 69 -19.45 -4.38 1.09
N ARG A 70 -19.78 -4.87 2.28
CA ARG A 70 -19.64 -6.30 2.64
C ARG A 70 -20.53 -7.22 1.78
N ASP A 71 -21.64 -6.69 1.31
CA ASP A 71 -22.67 -7.34 0.51
C ASP A 71 -22.55 -7.04 -1.00
N PHE A 72 -21.44 -6.42 -1.42
CA PHE A 72 -21.18 -6.20 -2.84
C PHE A 72 -20.90 -7.53 -3.57
N ASP A 73 -21.64 -7.79 -4.65
CA ASP A 73 -21.58 -9.04 -5.43
C ASP A 73 -21.12 -8.83 -6.89
N GLY A 74 -20.74 -7.59 -7.24
CA GLY A 74 -20.21 -7.25 -8.56
C GLY A 74 -18.71 -7.46 -8.70
N GLU A 75 -18.21 -7.19 -9.91
CA GLU A 75 -16.77 -7.11 -10.15
C GLU A 75 -16.23 -5.72 -9.78
N SER A 76 -15.13 -5.68 -9.03
CA SER A 76 -14.42 -4.44 -8.70
C SER A 76 -12.92 -4.68 -8.63
N LYS A 77 -12.16 -3.65 -9.02
CA LYS A 77 -10.70 -3.61 -8.90
C LYS A 77 -10.29 -2.24 -8.39
N LEU A 78 -9.62 -2.22 -7.25
CA LEU A 78 -9.21 -0.96 -6.62
C LEU A 78 -8.06 -0.33 -7.41
N ALA A 79 -8.25 0.91 -7.84
CA ALA A 79 -7.38 1.52 -8.86
C ALA A 79 -6.23 2.34 -8.26
N ALA A 80 -6.52 3.32 -7.42
CA ALA A 80 -5.52 4.28 -6.96
C ALA A 80 -5.78 4.72 -5.53
N VAL A 81 -4.74 5.29 -4.92
CA VAL A 81 -4.83 5.99 -3.64
C VAL A 81 -4.12 7.33 -3.73
N ARG A 82 -4.73 8.35 -3.13
CA ARG A 82 -4.23 9.72 -3.03
C ARG A 82 -4.54 10.29 -1.65
N LEU A 83 -3.51 10.83 -1.02
CA LEU A 83 -3.69 11.59 0.20
C LEU A 83 -4.03 13.04 -0.15
N SER A 84 -5.02 13.61 0.51
CA SER A 84 -5.31 15.05 0.50
C SER A 84 -4.07 15.87 0.87
N HIS A 85 -4.02 17.11 0.38
CA HIS A 85 -2.89 17.99 0.65
C HIS A 85 -2.70 18.26 2.15
N ASP A 86 -3.77 18.35 2.93
CA ASP A 86 -3.69 18.56 4.39
C ASP A 86 -3.43 17.26 5.18
N GLY A 87 -3.43 16.10 4.51
CA GLY A 87 -3.16 14.79 5.11
C GLY A 87 -4.33 14.22 5.91
N LYS A 88 -5.51 14.84 5.90
CA LYS A 88 -6.64 14.43 6.74
C LYS A 88 -7.57 13.41 6.09
N HIS A 89 -7.51 13.32 4.77
CA HIS A 89 -8.39 12.47 3.95
C HIS A 89 -7.58 11.64 2.96
N LEU A 90 -8.05 10.42 2.72
CA LEU A 90 -7.55 9.47 1.73
C LEU A 90 -8.65 9.25 0.68
N TYR A 91 -8.28 9.25 -0.60
CA TYR A 91 -9.16 9.03 -1.76
C TYR A 91 -8.63 7.90 -2.64
#